data_AF-A0A0G0PF30-F1
#
_entry.id   AF-A0A0G0PF30-F1
#
_cell.length_a   1.000
_cell.length_b   1.000
_cell.length_c   1.000
_cell.angle_alpha   90.00
_cell.angle_beta   90.00
_cell.angle_gamma   90.00
#
_symmetry.space_group_name_H-M   'P 1'
#
loop_
_entity.id
_entity.type
_entity.pdbx_description
1 polymer ?
#
loop_
_entity_poly.entity_id
_entity_poly.type
_entity_poly.pdbx_seq_one_letter_code
_entity_poly.pdbx_strand_id
1 'polypeptide(L)'
;MKVLEMVLFALYLYHRKSTIGVKKLYSTLFISTATFSLIGVFQFFLGRTTGLFYFLGERSFDLTTPGIALVEIFGRDYIRAYSTFPHPNSLAGFLGVIILLSIYEKPMLGKKWFLAISIFLLCFLLTYSLSAFVSLVLAILILKIVSQKKMERKIVLFVCTLSLTLSLLLPILTRSFYTHFNFLGKKYTERIDLAYISGNMISSRFLQGVGLNTYIVNVPKFEGIFTYSWILQPVHNIFLLVFSETGFLGLVLYFLFFLKLLRTKHFLIFLFILTTGLFDHYWITLQQNILLYTFVVGLSLKRFKL
;
A
#
# COMPACT_ATOMS: atom_id res chain seq x y z
N MET A 1 3.09 -17.72 -10.71
CA MET A 1 4.51 -17.33 -10.59
C MET A 1 4.76 -16.38 -9.40
N LYS A 2 4.11 -15.21 -9.33
CA LYS A 2 4.32 -14.22 -8.24
C LYS A 2 4.07 -14.74 -6.80
N VAL A 3 2.98 -15.48 -6.55
CA VAL A 3 2.71 -16.02 -5.20
C VAL A 3 3.80 -16.99 -4.75
N LEU A 4 4.30 -17.84 -5.66
CA LEU A 4 5.40 -18.76 -5.38
C LEU A 4 6.69 -17.99 -5.05
N GLU A 5 7.01 -16.96 -5.83
CA GLU A 5 8.14 -16.05 -5.56
C GLU A 5 8.05 -15.45 -4.15
N MET A 6 6.89 -14.92 -3.76
CA MET A 6 6.66 -14.36 -2.42
C MET A 6 6.84 -15.41 -1.31
N VAL A 7 6.28 -16.61 -1.51
CA VAL A 7 6.40 -17.70 -0.52
C VAL A 7 7.86 -18.13 -0.36
N LEU A 8 8.58 -18.33 -1.46
CA LEU A 8 10.00 -18.69 -1.43
C LEU A 8 10.84 -17.59 -0.79
N PHE A 9 10.56 -16.32 -1.09
CA PHE A 9 11.27 -15.19 -0.49
C PHE A 9 11.00 -15.07 1.02
N ALA A 10 9.75 -15.24 1.46
CA ALA A 10 9.41 -15.26 2.88
C ALA A 10 10.08 -16.42 3.62
N LEU A 11 10.09 -17.62 3.02
CA LEU A 11 10.77 -18.80 3.57
C LEU A 11 12.28 -18.58 3.65
N TYR A 12 12.90 -17.99 2.63
CA TYR A 12 14.32 -17.65 2.63
C TYR A 12 14.67 -16.73 3.81
N LEU A 13 13.89 -15.67 4.04
CA LEU A 13 14.09 -14.75 5.16
C LEU A 13 13.89 -15.41 6.52
N TYR A 14 12.88 -16.28 6.63
CA TYR A 14 12.57 -17.03 7.84
C TYR A 14 13.74 -17.94 8.26
N HIS A 15 14.35 -18.66 7.31
CA HIS A 15 15.42 -19.63 7.59
C HIS A 15 16.81 -18.99 7.78
N ARG A 16 17.01 -17.71 7.44
CA ARG A 16 18.34 -17.08 7.47
C ARG A 16 18.83 -16.81 8.90
N LYS A 17 19.67 -17.66 9.49
CA LYS A 17 20.05 -17.60 10.92
C LYS A 17 21.03 -16.49 11.34
N SER A 18 21.89 -15.96 10.48
CA SER A 18 22.98 -15.04 10.90
C SER A 18 22.50 -13.59 11.16
N THR A 19 22.81 -13.04 12.33
CA THR A 19 22.59 -11.62 12.68
C THR A 19 23.32 -10.64 11.75
N ILE A 20 24.55 -10.96 11.35
CA ILE A 20 25.36 -10.18 10.41
C ILE A 20 24.65 -10.03 9.06
N GLY A 21 24.01 -11.10 8.58
CA GLY A 21 23.23 -11.07 7.33
C GLY A 21 22.01 -10.17 7.41
N VAL A 22 21.32 -10.14 8.55
CA VAL A 22 20.12 -9.29 8.76
C VAL A 22 20.49 -7.81 8.78
N LYS A 23 21.59 -7.44 9.45
CA LYS A 23 22.08 -6.04 9.45
C LYS A 23 22.42 -5.55 8.04
N LYS A 24 23.10 -6.38 7.24
CA LYS A 24 23.41 -6.06 5.84
C LYS A 24 22.14 -5.83 5.01
N LEU A 25 21.13 -6.70 5.16
CA LEU A 25 19.83 -6.53 4.48
C LEU A 25 19.18 -5.19 4.81
N TYR A 26 19.12 -4.80 6.08
CA TYR A 26 18.59 -3.50 6.47
C TYR A 26 19.41 -2.34 5.90
N SER A 27 20.74 -2.40 5.97
CA SER A 27 21.56 -1.33 5.41
C SER A 27 21.36 -1.17 3.91
N THR A 28 21.27 -2.27 3.16
CA THR A 28 21.02 -2.23 1.71
C THR A 28 19.64 -1.65 1.42
N LEU A 29 18.60 -2.07 2.15
CA LEU A 29 17.25 -1.54 2.01
C LEU A 29 17.20 -0.02 2.29
N PHE A 30 17.86 0.44 3.36
CA PHE A 30 17.85 1.85 3.75
C PHE A 30 18.64 2.73 2.78
N ILE A 31 19.81 2.28 2.32
CA ILE A 31 20.60 3.02 1.34
C ILE A 31 19.83 3.12 0.02
N SER A 32 19.27 2.00 -0.46
CA SER A 32 18.44 1.98 -1.67
C SER A 32 17.24 2.91 -1.54
N THR A 33 16.51 2.84 -0.42
CA THR A 33 15.36 3.72 -0.17
C THR A 33 15.77 5.20 -0.13
N ALA A 34 16.96 5.52 0.40
CA ALA A 34 17.45 6.90 0.45
C ALA A 34 17.74 7.43 -0.95
N THR A 35 18.40 6.62 -1.79
CA THR A 35 18.64 6.95 -3.19
C THR A 35 17.33 7.21 -3.94
N PHE A 36 16.36 6.30 -3.83
CA PHE A 36 15.08 6.47 -4.52
C PHE A 36 14.23 7.62 -3.94
N SER A 37 14.34 7.90 -2.65
CA SER A 37 13.70 9.08 -2.04
C SER A 37 14.26 10.38 -2.58
N LEU A 38 15.59 10.47 -2.74
CA LEU A 38 16.26 11.64 -3.33
C LEU A 38 15.82 11.85 -4.79
N ILE A 39 15.68 10.77 -5.57
CA ILE A 39 15.14 10.85 -6.94
C ILE A 39 13.72 11.44 -6.91
N GLY A 40 12.85 10.95 -6.02
CA GLY A 40 11.47 11.46 -5.91
C GLY A 40 11.42 12.94 -5.49
N VAL A 41 12.29 13.36 -4.57
CA VAL A 41 12.42 14.77 -4.16
C VAL A 41 12.91 15.63 -5.33
N PHE A 42 13.90 15.14 -6.07
CA PHE A 42 14.42 15.86 -7.23
C PHE A 42 13.38 16.00 -8.34
N GLN A 43 12.62 14.94 -8.62
CA GLN A 43 11.49 14.99 -9.57
C GLN A 43 10.48 16.06 -9.16
N PHE A 44 10.07 16.11 -7.89
CA PHE A 44 9.12 17.11 -7.38
C PHE A 44 9.55 18.55 -7.72
N PHE A 45 10.82 18.90 -7.46
CA PHE A 45 11.33 20.24 -7.75
C PHE A 45 11.59 20.48 -9.23
N LEU A 46 11.97 19.45 -9.98
CA LEU A 46 12.24 19.56 -11.42
C LEU A 46 10.94 19.69 -12.26
N GLY A 47 9.80 19.27 -11.73
CA GLY A 47 8.52 19.26 -12.46
C GLY A 47 8.43 18.17 -13.54
N ARG A 48 9.41 17.26 -13.60
CA ARG A 48 9.50 16.18 -14.59
C ARG A 48 10.39 15.04 -14.10
N THR A 49 10.38 13.94 -14.84
CA THR A 49 11.27 12.81 -14.62
C THR A 49 12.70 13.12 -15.03
N THR A 50 13.67 12.47 -14.40
CA THR A 50 15.08 12.58 -14.78
C THR A 50 15.41 11.75 -16.02
N GLY A 51 14.71 10.63 -16.21
CA GLY A 51 14.93 9.68 -17.31
C GLY A 51 16.17 8.79 -17.15
N LEU A 52 17.03 9.08 -16.16
CA LEU A 52 18.29 8.36 -15.94
C LEU A 52 18.07 6.94 -15.42
N PHE A 53 16.94 6.70 -14.74
CA PHE A 53 16.66 5.44 -14.05
C PHE A 53 15.59 4.61 -14.74
N TYR A 54 15.45 4.75 -16.07
CA TYR A 54 14.45 4.02 -16.87
C TYR A 54 14.49 2.51 -16.63
N PHE A 55 15.69 1.90 -16.67
CA PHE A 55 15.88 0.46 -16.41
C PHE A 55 15.59 0.05 -14.96
N LEU A 56 15.55 1.00 -14.02
CA LEU A 56 15.15 0.77 -12.63
C LEU A 56 13.65 1.08 -12.39
N GLY A 57 12.88 1.35 -13.45
CA GLY A 57 11.45 1.57 -13.40
C GLY A 57 11.02 3.04 -13.41
N GLU A 58 11.93 3.99 -13.61
CA GLU A 58 11.53 5.39 -13.82
C GLU A 58 10.73 5.52 -15.12
N ARG A 59 9.54 6.10 -15.01
CA ARG A 59 8.71 6.43 -16.17
C ARG A 59 9.14 7.77 -16.76
N SER A 60 8.78 8.04 -18.01
CA SER A 60 8.90 9.37 -18.61
C SER A 60 7.58 10.13 -18.43
N PHE A 61 7.61 11.26 -17.72
CA PHE A 61 6.46 12.14 -17.54
C PHE A 61 6.90 13.55 -17.10
N ASP A 62 5.98 14.50 -17.26
CA ASP A 62 6.08 15.90 -16.85
C ASP A 62 4.72 16.42 -16.36
N LEU A 63 4.64 17.72 -16.05
CA LEU A 63 3.41 18.40 -15.62
C LEU A 63 2.25 18.31 -16.63
N THR A 64 2.54 18.13 -17.92
CA THR A 64 1.52 18.08 -18.99
C THR A 64 1.04 16.67 -19.31
N THR A 65 1.68 15.65 -18.71
CA THR A 65 1.37 14.26 -18.98
C THR A 65 -0.05 13.91 -18.50
N PRO A 66 -0.95 13.46 -19.38
CA PRO A 66 -2.32 13.16 -19.00
C PRO A 66 -2.43 12.12 -17.89
N GLY A 67 -3.24 12.41 -16.88
CA GLY A 67 -3.46 11.52 -15.73
C GLY A 67 -2.32 11.48 -14.71
N ILE A 68 -1.30 12.35 -14.85
CA ILE A 68 -0.28 12.48 -13.80
C ILE A 68 -0.89 13.09 -12.54
N ALA A 69 -0.58 12.52 -11.38
CA ALA A 69 -1.01 13.06 -10.10
C ALA A 69 -0.25 14.36 -9.76
N LEU A 70 -0.97 15.47 -9.85
CA LEU A 70 -0.52 16.81 -9.50
C LEU A 70 -0.98 17.21 -8.09
N VAL A 71 -0.32 18.20 -7.53
CA VAL A 71 -0.73 18.92 -6.32
C VAL A 71 -0.65 20.41 -6.59
N GLU A 72 -1.72 21.13 -6.26
CA GLU A 72 -1.75 22.59 -6.35
C GLU A 72 -1.19 23.18 -5.05
N ILE A 73 -0.18 24.04 -5.16
CA ILE A 73 0.44 24.74 -4.04
C ILE A 73 0.52 26.23 -4.42
N PHE A 74 -0.19 27.08 -3.68
CA PHE A 74 -0.27 28.52 -3.94
C PHE A 74 -0.67 28.88 -5.38
N GLY A 75 -1.64 28.17 -5.96
CA GLY A 75 -2.13 28.42 -7.32
C GLY A 75 -1.20 27.91 -8.43
N ARG A 76 -0.20 27.08 -8.10
CA ARG A 76 0.70 26.44 -9.08
C ARG A 76 0.66 24.94 -8.95
N ASP A 77 0.64 24.25 -10.08
CA ASP A 77 0.70 22.79 -10.13
C ASP A 77 2.12 22.27 -10.01
N TYR A 78 2.30 21.29 -9.13
CA TYR A 78 3.52 20.53 -8.96
C TYR A 78 3.25 19.05 -9.20
N ILE A 79 4.20 18.33 -9.79
CA ILE A 79 4.15 16.87 -9.77
C ILE A 79 4.37 16.38 -8.34
N ARG A 80 3.60 15.38 -7.91
CA ARG A 80 3.89 14.69 -6.64
C ARG A 80 5.18 13.86 -6.79
N ALA A 81 5.81 13.47 -5.69
CA ALA A 81 6.98 12.59 -5.76
C ALA A 81 6.59 11.15 -6.18
N TYR A 82 7.16 10.65 -7.29
CA TYR A 82 6.96 9.26 -7.78
C TYR A 82 8.20 8.39 -7.61
N SER A 83 9.40 8.96 -7.77
CA SER A 83 10.65 8.19 -7.92
C SER A 83 10.53 7.19 -9.09
N THR A 84 10.77 5.91 -8.84
CA THR A 84 10.57 4.78 -9.77
C THR A 84 9.26 4.03 -9.55
N PHE A 85 8.32 4.60 -8.79
CA PHE A 85 7.03 3.98 -8.53
C PHE A 85 5.99 4.36 -9.59
N PRO A 86 5.03 3.47 -9.89
CA PRO A 86 3.94 3.78 -10.81
C PRO A 86 3.02 4.93 -10.37
N HIS A 87 2.93 5.18 -9.05
CA HIS A 87 2.05 6.17 -8.44
C HIS A 87 2.59 6.69 -7.09
N PRO A 88 2.39 7.97 -6.72
CA PRO A 88 2.89 8.57 -5.48
C PRO A 88 2.34 7.91 -4.21
N ASN A 89 1.08 7.46 -4.22
CA ASN A 89 0.53 6.71 -3.07
C ASN A 89 1.32 5.44 -2.78
N SER A 90 1.81 4.77 -3.83
CA SER A 90 2.57 3.54 -3.70
C SER A 90 3.95 3.81 -3.08
N LEU A 91 4.63 4.88 -3.53
CA LEU A 91 5.86 5.36 -2.89
C LEU A 91 5.61 5.74 -1.43
N ALA A 92 4.52 6.46 -1.15
CA ALA A 92 4.15 6.84 0.22
C ALA A 92 3.92 5.63 1.13
N GLY A 93 3.22 4.61 0.62
CA GLY A 93 3.03 3.34 1.33
C GLY A 93 4.36 2.65 1.61
N PHE A 94 5.24 2.57 0.61
CA PHE A 94 6.58 1.99 0.77
C PHE A 94 7.38 2.74 1.84
N LEU A 95 7.48 4.07 1.74
CA LEU A 95 8.21 4.91 2.69
C LEU A 95 7.62 4.83 4.10
N GLY A 96 6.30 4.80 4.25
CA GLY A 96 5.63 4.66 5.54
C GLY A 96 6.02 3.36 6.25
N VAL A 97 6.09 2.24 5.53
CA VAL A 97 6.59 0.98 6.08
C VAL A 97 8.06 1.07 6.46
N ILE A 98 8.92 1.69 5.63
CA ILE A 98 10.34 1.86 5.97
C ILE A 98 10.51 2.74 7.22
N ILE A 99 9.73 3.83 7.34
CA ILE A 99 9.74 4.70 8.52
C ILE A 99 9.30 3.90 9.76
N LEU A 100 8.23 3.11 9.70
CA LEU A 100 7.82 2.29 10.85
C LEU A 100 8.85 1.20 11.19
N LEU A 101 9.41 0.53 10.19
CA LEU A 101 10.46 -0.48 10.36
C LEU A 101 11.71 0.12 11.03
N SER A 102 12.03 1.37 10.68
CA SER A 102 13.10 2.14 11.29
C SER A 102 12.91 2.30 12.81
N ILE A 103 11.68 2.47 13.27
CA ILE A 103 11.35 2.62 14.70
C ILE A 103 11.59 1.32 15.47
N TYR A 104 11.29 0.16 14.85
CA TYR A 104 11.48 -1.15 15.47
C TYR A 104 12.94 -1.60 15.51
N GLU A 105 13.74 -1.20 14.51
CA GLU A 105 15.09 -1.75 14.30
C GLU A 105 16.20 -0.69 14.49
N LYS A 106 15.88 0.39 15.22
CA LYS A 106 16.81 1.48 15.64
C LYS A 106 18.22 1.02 16.01
N PRO A 107 18.43 0.00 16.88
CA PRO A 107 19.78 -0.37 17.31
C PRO A 107 20.68 -0.88 16.18
N MET A 108 20.12 -1.30 15.04
CA MET A 108 20.89 -1.90 13.96
C MET A 108 21.46 -0.87 12.96
N LEU A 109 21.02 0.39 13.00
CA LEU A 109 21.17 1.34 11.88
C LEU A 109 22.24 2.44 12.09
N GLY A 110 22.78 2.61 13.30
CA GLY A 110 23.89 3.54 13.61
C GLY A 110 23.54 5.03 13.44
N LYS A 111 24.54 5.93 13.56
CA LYS A 111 24.31 7.40 13.58
C LYS A 111 23.77 7.99 12.26
N LYS A 112 24.08 7.37 11.10
CA LYS A 112 23.63 7.85 9.78
C LYS A 112 22.13 7.64 9.53
N TRP A 113 21.46 6.88 10.41
CA TRP A 113 20.04 6.57 10.32
C TRP A 113 19.14 7.81 10.39
N PHE A 114 19.50 8.81 11.19
CA PHE A 114 18.70 10.03 11.33
C PHE A 114 18.58 10.79 10.01
N LEU A 115 19.70 10.93 9.28
CA LEU A 115 19.71 11.58 7.96
C LEU A 115 18.82 10.83 6.96
N ALA A 116 18.90 9.50 6.95
CA ALA A 116 18.09 8.67 6.06
C ALA A 116 16.58 8.87 6.34
N ILE A 117 16.17 8.87 7.62
CA ILE A 117 14.76 9.11 7.97
C ILE A 117 14.31 10.50 7.56
N SER A 118 15.13 11.54 7.76
CA SER A 118 14.76 12.90 7.35
C SER A 118 14.49 12.97 5.85
N ILE A 119 15.31 12.29 5.04
CA ILE A 119 15.09 12.16 3.59
C ILE A 119 13.79 11.38 3.30
N PHE A 120 13.53 10.27 4.02
CA PHE A 120 12.30 9.49 3.85
C PHE A 120 11.05 10.31 4.20
N LEU A 121 11.08 11.04 5.31
CA LEU A 121 9.98 11.89 5.76
C LEU A 121 9.73 13.03 4.77
N LEU A 122 10.78 13.69 4.28
CA LEU A 122 10.64 14.73 3.27
C LEU A 122 9.99 14.17 1.99
N CYS A 123 10.53 13.08 1.46
CA CYS A 123 9.99 12.45 0.25
C CYS A 123 8.54 11.97 0.48
N PHE A 124 8.25 11.36 1.64
CA PHE A 124 6.91 10.92 2.04
C PHE A 124 5.91 12.06 2.03
N LEU A 125 6.26 13.24 2.58
CA LEU A 125 5.39 14.42 2.56
C LEU A 125 5.16 14.94 1.13
N LEU A 126 6.21 14.95 0.30
CA LEU A 126 6.13 15.37 -1.12
C LEU A 126 5.34 14.39 -2.00
N THR A 127 4.99 13.20 -1.53
CA THR A 127 4.02 12.33 -2.25
C THR A 127 2.59 12.88 -2.19
N TYR A 128 2.27 13.75 -1.23
CA TYR A 128 0.92 14.26 -0.96
C TYR A 128 -0.14 13.14 -0.91
N SER A 129 0.20 11.99 -0.34
CA SER A 129 -0.73 10.88 -0.14
C SER A 129 -1.45 11.00 1.20
N LEU A 130 -2.68 11.54 1.18
CA LEU A 130 -3.51 11.70 2.38
C LEU A 130 -3.72 10.36 3.12
N SER A 131 -4.03 9.29 2.38
CA SER A 131 -4.28 7.96 2.96
C SER A 131 -3.05 7.41 3.71
N ALA A 132 -1.84 7.60 3.16
CA ALA A 132 -0.61 7.18 3.81
C ALA A 132 -0.29 8.06 5.02
N PHE A 133 -0.45 9.39 4.90
CA PHE A 133 -0.22 10.32 6.00
C PHE A 133 -1.11 10.01 7.21
N VAL A 134 -2.43 9.90 7.01
CA VAL A 134 -3.39 9.57 8.07
C VAL A 134 -3.09 8.20 8.66
N SER A 135 -2.75 7.21 7.84
CA SER A 135 -2.37 5.87 8.31
C SER A 135 -1.12 5.88 9.18
N LEU A 136 -0.10 6.68 8.82
CA LEU A 136 1.14 6.78 9.58
C LEU A 136 0.90 7.46 10.94
N VAL A 137 0.14 8.56 10.95
CA VAL A 137 -0.27 9.25 12.19
C VAL A 137 -1.06 8.30 13.10
N LEU A 138 -2.04 7.59 12.55
CA LEU A 138 -2.84 6.62 13.29
C LEU A 138 -1.98 5.51 13.90
N ALA A 139 -1.03 4.95 13.13
CA ALA A 139 -0.10 3.93 13.63
C ALA A 139 0.76 4.46 14.79
N ILE A 140 1.28 5.69 14.71
CA ILE A 140 2.09 6.30 15.78
C ILE A 140 1.25 6.59 17.03
N LEU A 141 0.02 7.08 16.88
CA LEU A 141 -0.90 7.29 18.00
C LEU A 141 -1.21 5.97 18.72
N ILE A 142 -1.48 4.92 17.95
CA ILE A 142 -1.74 3.59 18.50
C ILE A 142 -0.51 3.06 19.23
N LEU A 143 0.71 3.25 18.70
CA LEU A 143 1.95 2.87 19.42
C LEU A 143 2.00 3.46 20.84
N LYS A 144 1.63 4.73 20.99
CA LYS A 144 1.65 5.45 22.28
C LYS A 144 0.57 4.96 23.24
N ILE A 145 -0.61 4.62 22.74
CA ILE A 145 -1.72 4.09 23.55
C ILE A 145 -1.42 2.65 23.99
N VAL A 146 -0.88 1.86 23.07
CA VAL A 146 -0.55 0.45 23.26
C VAL A 146 0.51 0.32 24.35
N SER A 147 1.63 1.05 24.24
CA SER A 147 2.73 0.99 25.22
C SER A 147 2.33 1.28 26.67
N GLN A 148 1.11 1.79 26.91
CA GLN A 148 0.62 2.16 28.23
C GLN A 148 -0.28 1.10 28.91
N LYS A 149 -0.94 0.13 28.21
CA LYS A 149 -1.85 -0.87 28.85
C LYS A 149 -2.16 -2.14 27.99
N LYS A 150 -2.52 -3.26 28.64
CA LYS A 150 -3.05 -4.55 28.07
C LYS A 150 -4.27 -4.44 27.10
N MET A 151 -4.81 -3.25 26.84
CA MET A 151 -6.00 -2.99 25.99
C MET A 151 -5.72 -3.05 24.47
N GLU A 152 -4.46 -3.30 24.10
CA GLU A 152 -3.91 -3.18 22.74
C GLU A 152 -4.64 -4.02 21.68
N ARG A 153 -4.93 -5.29 22.02
CA ARG A 153 -5.39 -6.27 21.03
C ARG A 153 -6.84 -6.10 20.64
N LYS A 154 -7.69 -5.64 21.55
CA LYS A 154 -9.12 -5.40 21.26
C LYS A 154 -9.29 -4.24 20.29
N ILE A 155 -8.51 -3.16 20.45
CA ILE A 155 -8.53 -2.01 19.55
C ILE A 155 -8.04 -2.41 18.15
N VAL A 156 -6.92 -3.13 18.05
CA VAL A 156 -6.41 -3.59 16.75
C VAL A 156 -7.42 -4.51 16.06
N LEU A 157 -8.02 -5.47 16.79
CA LEU A 157 -9.06 -6.33 16.25
C LEU A 157 -10.28 -5.52 15.79
N PHE A 158 -10.74 -4.56 16.59
CA PHE A 158 -11.85 -3.67 16.24
C PHE A 158 -11.57 -2.88 14.96
N VAL A 159 -10.38 -2.26 14.85
CA VAL A 159 -9.97 -1.54 13.64
C VAL A 159 -9.96 -2.47 12.43
N CYS A 160 -9.52 -3.71 12.58
CA CYS A 160 -9.50 -4.69 11.49
C CYS A 160 -10.88 -5.13 11.06
N THR A 161 -11.75 -5.46 12.01
CA THR A 161 -13.13 -5.83 11.70
C THR A 161 -13.88 -4.67 11.09
N LEU A 162 -13.70 -3.44 11.63
CA LEU A 162 -14.30 -2.23 11.09
C LEU A 162 -13.83 -1.94 9.66
N SER A 163 -12.53 -2.10 9.40
CA SER A 163 -11.92 -1.94 8.08
C SER A 163 -12.54 -2.91 7.06
N LEU A 164 -12.69 -4.17 7.45
CA LEU A 164 -13.32 -5.19 6.61
C LEU A 164 -14.80 -4.85 6.37
N THR A 165 -15.56 -4.51 7.42
CA THR A 165 -16.99 -4.18 7.29
C THR A 165 -17.21 -2.96 6.40
N LEU A 166 -16.43 -1.89 6.57
CA LEU A 166 -16.53 -0.70 5.74
C LEU A 166 -16.22 -1.01 4.26
N SER A 167 -15.24 -1.87 4.02
CA SER A 167 -14.90 -2.31 2.66
C SER A 167 -16.04 -3.08 2.00
N LEU A 168 -16.68 -3.99 2.73
CA LEU A 168 -17.78 -4.82 2.22
C LEU A 168 -19.09 -4.03 2.04
N LEU A 169 -19.29 -2.95 2.79
CA LEU A 169 -20.44 -2.05 2.62
C LEU A 169 -20.28 -1.11 1.42
N LEU A 170 -19.06 -0.83 0.98
CA LEU A 170 -18.78 0.15 -0.08
C LEU A 170 -19.54 -0.13 -1.39
N PRO A 171 -19.58 -1.37 -1.95
CA PRO A 171 -20.34 -1.65 -3.16
C PRO A 171 -21.83 -1.40 -3.03
N ILE A 172 -22.41 -1.66 -1.85
CA ILE A 172 -23.85 -1.48 -1.57
C ILE A 172 -24.20 0.02 -1.50
N LEU A 173 -23.31 0.82 -0.93
CA LEU A 173 -23.52 2.26 -0.75
C LEU A 173 -23.24 3.08 -2.03
N THR A 174 -22.70 2.47 -3.09
CA THR A 174 -22.37 3.15 -4.36
C THR A 174 -23.52 3.98 -4.91
N ARG A 175 -24.75 3.44 -4.96
CA ARG A 175 -25.94 4.15 -5.45
C ARG A 175 -26.22 5.43 -4.66
N SER A 176 -26.11 5.37 -3.33
CA SER A 176 -26.25 6.55 -2.46
C SER A 176 -25.11 7.53 -2.66
N PHE A 177 -23.90 7.05 -2.97
CA PHE A 177 -22.76 7.92 -3.25
C PHE A 177 -22.94 8.69 -4.57
N TYR A 178 -23.41 8.06 -5.65
CA TYR A 178 -23.69 8.78 -6.90
C TYR A 178 -24.73 9.89 -6.68
N THR A 179 -25.84 9.60 -6.00
CA THR A 179 -26.91 10.60 -5.84
C THR A 179 -26.48 11.82 -5.02
N HIS A 180 -25.57 11.64 -4.04
CA HIS A 180 -25.19 12.71 -3.12
C HIS A 180 -23.82 13.33 -3.39
N PHE A 181 -22.93 12.67 -4.15
CA PHE A 181 -21.52 13.05 -4.27
C PHE A 181 -21.01 13.13 -5.72
N ASN A 182 -21.91 13.20 -6.71
CA ASN A 182 -21.54 13.40 -8.12
C ASN A 182 -20.63 14.63 -8.37
N PHE A 183 -20.55 15.58 -7.43
CA PHE A 183 -19.69 16.76 -7.51
C PHE A 183 -18.24 16.57 -7.05
N LEU A 184 -17.87 15.43 -6.42
CA LEU A 184 -16.55 15.25 -5.79
C LEU A 184 -15.38 15.12 -6.78
N GLY A 185 -15.65 15.10 -8.09
CA GLY A 185 -14.62 15.05 -9.13
C GLY A 185 -14.13 13.64 -9.51
N LYS A 186 -13.42 13.56 -10.63
CA LYS A 186 -13.10 12.32 -11.37
C LYS A 186 -12.43 11.22 -10.53
N LYS A 187 -11.53 11.58 -9.61
CA LYS A 187 -10.79 10.62 -8.78
C LYS A 187 -11.69 9.82 -7.84
N TYR A 188 -12.76 10.43 -7.32
CA TYR A 188 -13.67 9.76 -6.39
C TYR A 188 -14.71 8.95 -7.13
N THR A 189 -15.19 9.45 -8.27
CA THR A 189 -16.14 8.71 -9.12
C THR A 189 -15.53 7.39 -9.59
N GLU A 190 -14.27 7.38 -10.05
CA GLU A 190 -13.59 6.15 -10.48
C GLU A 190 -13.50 5.08 -9.37
N ARG A 191 -13.30 5.50 -8.11
CA ARG A 191 -13.27 4.57 -6.96
C ARG A 191 -14.63 3.95 -6.68
N ILE A 192 -15.69 4.73 -6.83
CA ILE A 192 -17.08 4.29 -6.67
C ILE A 192 -17.44 3.34 -7.81
N ASP A 193 -17.11 3.68 -9.05
CA ASP A 193 -17.32 2.84 -10.24
C ASP A 193 -16.67 1.46 -10.05
N LEU A 194 -15.40 1.42 -9.64
CA LEU A 194 -14.67 0.17 -9.41
C LEU A 194 -15.22 -0.63 -8.22
N ALA A 195 -15.68 0.03 -7.16
CA ALA A 195 -16.32 -0.65 -6.04
C ALA A 195 -17.68 -1.27 -6.44
N TYR A 196 -18.43 -0.59 -7.29
CA TYR A 196 -19.68 -1.11 -7.88
C TYR A 196 -19.40 -2.34 -8.74
N ILE A 197 -18.42 -2.26 -9.65
CA ILE A 197 -17.97 -3.40 -10.47
C ILE A 197 -17.53 -4.58 -9.59
N SER A 198 -16.79 -4.32 -8.51
CA SER A 198 -16.40 -5.36 -7.54
C SER A 198 -17.63 -6.05 -6.93
N GLY A 199 -18.67 -5.29 -6.59
CA GLY A 199 -19.95 -5.84 -6.11
C GLY A 199 -20.59 -6.80 -7.11
N ASN A 200 -20.59 -6.45 -8.40
CA ASN A 200 -21.12 -7.30 -9.46
C ASN A 200 -20.26 -8.56 -9.70
N MET A 201 -18.94 -8.45 -9.61
CA MET A 201 -18.04 -9.61 -9.66
C MET A 201 -18.32 -10.56 -8.50
N ILE A 202 -18.42 -10.03 -7.28
CA ILE A 202 -18.70 -10.79 -6.07
C ILE A 202 -20.08 -11.47 -6.15
N SER A 203 -21.12 -10.77 -6.61
CA SER A 203 -22.45 -11.37 -6.74
C SER A 203 -22.50 -12.48 -7.79
N SER A 204 -21.74 -12.34 -8.89
CA SER A 204 -21.69 -13.36 -9.94
C SER A 204 -20.96 -14.64 -9.54
N ARG A 205 -19.91 -14.54 -8.72
CA ARG A 205 -19.02 -15.67 -8.34
C ARG A 205 -18.62 -15.62 -6.86
N PHE A 206 -19.59 -15.55 -5.97
CA PHE A 206 -19.37 -15.33 -4.53
C PHE A 206 -18.34 -16.27 -3.89
N LEU A 207 -18.40 -17.58 -4.15
CA LEU A 207 -17.53 -18.55 -3.46
C LEU A 207 -16.11 -18.60 -4.03
N GLN A 208 -15.95 -18.53 -5.35
CA GLN A 208 -14.70 -18.81 -6.07
C GLN A 208 -14.00 -17.56 -6.60
N GLY A 209 -14.72 -16.44 -6.71
CA GLY A 209 -14.25 -15.24 -7.39
C GLY A 209 -14.16 -15.42 -8.91
N VAL A 210 -13.72 -14.37 -9.60
CA VAL A 210 -13.55 -14.36 -11.06
C VAL A 210 -12.19 -14.90 -11.53
N GLY A 211 -11.31 -15.25 -10.60
CA GLY A 211 -9.96 -15.78 -10.85
C GLY A 211 -8.85 -14.82 -10.40
N LEU A 212 -7.76 -15.38 -9.86
CA LEU A 212 -6.59 -14.63 -9.39
C LEU A 212 -5.97 -13.77 -10.50
N ASN A 213 -5.72 -12.49 -10.20
CA ASN A 213 -5.12 -11.52 -11.12
C ASN A 213 -5.93 -11.32 -12.43
N THR A 214 -7.24 -11.50 -12.36
CA THR A 214 -8.15 -11.31 -13.51
C THR A 214 -9.13 -10.17 -13.33
N TYR A 215 -9.04 -9.40 -12.24
CA TYR A 215 -9.95 -8.28 -11.97
C TYR A 215 -10.08 -7.34 -13.19
N ILE A 216 -8.95 -6.83 -13.69
CA ILE A 216 -8.90 -5.88 -14.81
C ILE A 216 -9.51 -6.49 -16.10
N VAL A 217 -9.25 -7.78 -16.35
CA VAL A 217 -9.77 -8.51 -17.54
C VAL A 217 -11.29 -8.66 -17.48
N ASN A 218 -11.86 -8.71 -16.27
CA ASN A 218 -13.29 -8.87 -16.08
C ASN A 218 -14.03 -7.53 -15.98
N VAL A 219 -13.35 -6.40 -15.75
CA VAL A 219 -13.98 -5.06 -15.69
C VAL A 219 -14.92 -4.79 -16.89
N PRO A 220 -14.52 -5.01 -18.16
CA PRO A 220 -15.39 -4.71 -19.31
C PRO A 220 -16.62 -5.63 -19.44
N LYS A 221 -16.64 -6.77 -18.73
CA LYS A 221 -17.71 -7.78 -18.87
C LYS A 221 -18.94 -7.47 -18.02
N PHE A 222 -18.80 -6.58 -17.04
CA PHE A 222 -19.91 -6.15 -16.21
C PHE A 222 -20.48 -4.87 -16.82
N GLU A 223 -21.45 -5.07 -17.73
CA GLU A 223 -22.13 -4.04 -18.51
C GLU A 223 -22.66 -2.88 -17.63
N GLY A 224 -22.55 -1.65 -18.14
CA GLY A 224 -23.14 -0.46 -17.49
C GLY A 224 -22.21 0.74 -17.35
N ILE A 225 -20.91 0.59 -17.62
CA ILE A 225 -19.96 1.71 -17.67
C ILE A 225 -19.31 1.67 -19.05
N PHE A 226 -19.35 2.78 -19.81
CA PHE A 226 -18.50 2.91 -21.00
C PHE A 226 -17.05 2.69 -20.56
N THR A 227 -16.48 1.52 -20.88
CA THR A 227 -15.17 1.12 -20.37
C THR A 227 -14.08 1.95 -21.06
N TYR A 228 -13.82 3.14 -20.54
CA TYR A 228 -12.69 3.94 -20.98
C TYR A 228 -11.39 3.29 -20.52
N SER A 229 -10.31 3.44 -21.28
CA SER A 229 -9.01 2.82 -20.97
C SER A 229 -8.46 3.18 -19.58
N TRP A 230 -8.78 4.37 -19.05
CA TRP A 230 -8.35 4.81 -17.72
C TRP A 230 -9.07 4.14 -16.54
N ILE A 231 -10.18 3.43 -16.77
CA ILE A 231 -10.86 2.65 -15.72
C ILE A 231 -10.29 1.23 -15.58
N LEU A 232 -9.43 0.80 -16.50
CA LEU A 232 -8.79 -0.52 -16.49
C LEU A 232 -7.68 -0.59 -15.43
N GLN A 233 -8.10 -0.54 -14.17
CA GLN A 233 -7.27 -0.63 -13.00
C GLN A 233 -7.99 -1.45 -11.91
N PRO A 234 -7.26 -2.03 -10.95
CA PRO A 234 -7.88 -2.75 -9.85
C PRO A 234 -8.73 -1.82 -8.97
N VAL A 235 -9.72 -2.39 -8.27
CA VAL A 235 -10.45 -1.64 -7.23
C VAL A 235 -9.49 -1.13 -6.16
N HIS A 236 -9.65 0.12 -5.76
CA HIS A 236 -8.81 0.80 -4.75
C HIS A 236 -9.15 0.36 -3.31
N ASN A 237 -9.29 -0.95 -3.10
CA ASN A 237 -9.55 -1.58 -1.82
C ASN A 237 -9.13 -3.05 -1.88
N ILE A 238 -8.15 -3.44 -1.07
CA ILE A 238 -7.58 -4.80 -1.10
C ILE A 238 -8.61 -5.86 -0.77
N PHE A 239 -9.54 -5.60 0.14
CA PHE A 239 -10.55 -6.60 0.52
C PHE A 239 -11.53 -6.86 -0.61
N LEU A 240 -12.00 -5.82 -1.27
CA LEU A 240 -12.85 -5.98 -2.46
C LEU A 240 -12.09 -6.66 -3.59
N LEU A 241 -10.81 -6.34 -3.78
CA LEU A 241 -9.98 -6.98 -4.81
C LEU A 241 -9.82 -8.48 -4.54
N VAL A 242 -9.40 -8.85 -3.33
CA VAL A 242 -9.25 -10.25 -2.92
C VAL A 242 -10.57 -10.99 -3.03
N PHE A 243 -11.68 -10.40 -2.55
CA PHE A 243 -12.99 -11.03 -2.63
C PHE A 243 -13.44 -11.23 -4.09
N SER A 244 -13.28 -10.22 -4.93
CA SER A 244 -13.65 -10.31 -6.35
C SER A 244 -12.86 -11.41 -7.05
N GLU A 245 -11.54 -11.53 -6.81
CA GLU A 245 -10.68 -12.48 -7.51
C GLU A 245 -10.70 -13.91 -6.96
N THR A 246 -10.85 -14.07 -5.63
CA THR A 246 -10.70 -15.37 -4.94
C THR A 246 -11.96 -15.87 -4.25
N GLY A 247 -13.01 -15.06 -4.24
CA GLY A 247 -14.27 -15.36 -3.57
C GLY A 247 -14.17 -15.37 -2.05
N PHE A 248 -15.25 -15.84 -1.42
CA PHE A 248 -15.42 -15.81 0.02
C PHE A 248 -14.32 -16.60 0.75
N LEU A 249 -13.95 -17.78 0.24
CA LEU A 249 -12.92 -18.61 0.86
C LEU A 249 -11.56 -17.91 0.88
N GLY A 250 -11.16 -17.29 -0.24
CA GLY A 250 -9.90 -16.57 -0.30
C GLY A 250 -9.88 -15.31 0.57
N LEU A 251 -11.01 -14.58 0.66
CA LEU A 251 -11.15 -13.45 1.57
C LEU A 251 -10.98 -13.88 3.04
N VAL A 252 -11.65 -14.96 3.47
CA VAL A 252 -11.54 -15.48 4.84
C VAL A 252 -10.10 -15.90 5.14
N LEU A 253 -9.45 -16.64 4.25
CA LEU A 253 -8.05 -17.06 4.42
C LEU A 253 -7.10 -15.86 4.50
N TYR A 254 -7.28 -14.86 3.62
CA TYR A 254 -6.51 -13.63 3.65
C TYR A 254 -6.70 -12.87 4.98
N PHE A 255 -7.94 -12.74 5.44
CA PHE A 255 -8.24 -12.05 6.69
C PHE A 255 -7.65 -12.78 7.91
N LEU A 256 -7.79 -14.10 7.99
CA LEU A 256 -7.19 -14.91 9.06
C LEU A 256 -5.66 -14.82 9.07
N PHE A 257 -5.03 -14.85 7.89
CA PHE A 257 -3.59 -14.62 7.75
C PHE A 257 -3.21 -13.24 8.26
N PHE A 258 -3.96 -12.21 7.90
CA PHE A 258 -3.72 -10.84 8.34
C PHE A 258 -3.85 -10.68 9.87
N LEU A 259 -4.85 -11.31 10.49
CA LEU A 259 -5.01 -11.36 11.94
C LEU A 259 -3.82 -12.00 12.66
N LYS A 260 -3.16 -12.99 12.03
CA LYS A 260 -1.94 -13.59 12.55
C LYS A 260 -0.76 -12.60 12.52
N LEU A 261 -0.64 -11.80 11.46
CA LEU A 261 0.43 -10.81 11.32
C LEU A 261 0.33 -9.69 12.37
N LEU A 262 -0.89 -9.29 12.73
CA LEU A 262 -1.17 -8.31 13.77
C LEU A 262 -0.83 -8.78 15.20
N ARG A 263 -0.53 -10.07 15.37
CA ARG A 263 -0.03 -10.63 16.64
C ARG A 263 1.50 -10.62 16.75
N THR A 264 2.19 -10.16 15.72
CA THR A 264 3.66 -10.10 15.69
C THR A 264 4.19 -8.79 16.28
N LYS A 265 5.51 -8.72 16.54
CA LYS A 265 6.15 -7.49 17.06
C LYS A 265 5.96 -6.28 16.13
N HIS A 266 5.82 -6.51 14.83
CA HIS A 266 5.67 -5.46 13.80
C HIS A 266 4.20 -5.11 13.51
N PHE A 267 3.27 -5.34 14.45
CA PHE A 267 1.84 -5.14 14.22
C PHE A 267 1.47 -3.75 13.69
N LEU A 268 2.21 -2.69 14.04
CA LEU A 268 1.97 -1.34 13.51
C LEU A 268 2.22 -1.24 12.01
N ILE A 269 3.20 -1.97 11.49
CA ILE A 269 3.47 -2.01 10.06
C ILE A 269 2.27 -2.65 9.35
N PHE A 270 1.77 -3.76 9.88
CA PHE A 270 0.58 -4.40 9.32
C PHE A 270 -0.67 -3.55 9.49
N LEU A 271 -0.80 -2.81 10.59
CA LEU A 271 -1.90 -1.86 10.75
C LEU A 271 -1.83 -0.73 9.71
N PHE A 272 -0.64 -0.20 9.43
CA PHE A 272 -0.43 0.78 8.37
C PHE A 272 -0.76 0.21 6.99
N ILE A 273 -0.35 -1.02 6.70
CA ILE A 273 -0.65 -1.72 5.44
C ILE A 273 -2.16 -1.95 5.30
N LEU A 274 -2.83 -2.32 6.40
CA LEU A 274 -4.28 -2.47 6.45
C LEU A 274 -5.00 -1.19 6.07
N THR A 275 -4.67 -0.10 6.77
CA THR A 275 -5.40 1.17 6.63
C THR A 275 -5.12 1.84 5.30
N THR A 276 -3.90 1.74 4.77
CA THR A 276 -3.61 2.17 3.39
C THR A 276 -4.26 1.26 2.35
N GLY A 277 -4.35 -0.04 2.61
CA GLY A 277 -5.02 -1.04 1.78
C GLY A 277 -6.54 -0.86 1.66
N LEU A 278 -7.16 -0.06 2.53
CA LEU A 278 -8.56 0.34 2.38
C LEU A 278 -8.80 1.31 1.22
N PHE A 279 -7.77 2.06 0.84
CA PHE A 279 -7.88 3.18 -0.09
C PHE A 279 -7.08 2.98 -1.38
N ASP A 280 -6.35 1.87 -1.49
CA ASP A 280 -5.47 1.58 -2.61
C ASP A 280 -5.13 0.07 -2.63
N HIS A 281 -4.70 -0.45 -3.79
CA HIS A 281 -4.51 -1.89 -4.01
C HIS A 281 -3.03 -2.32 -4.09
N TYR A 282 -2.10 -1.35 -4.09
CA TYR A 282 -0.71 -1.59 -4.48
C TYR A 282 0.03 -2.66 -3.65
N TRP A 283 -0.36 -2.94 -2.41
CA TRP A 283 0.27 -3.97 -1.57
C TRP A 283 0.20 -5.38 -2.15
N ILE A 284 -0.78 -5.64 -3.02
CA ILE A 284 -0.97 -6.96 -3.65
C ILE A 284 -0.88 -6.92 -5.18
N THR A 285 -0.69 -5.74 -5.79
CA THR A 285 -0.58 -5.61 -7.25
C THR A 285 0.79 -5.10 -7.74
N LEU A 286 1.47 -4.22 -6.97
CA LEU A 286 2.74 -3.62 -7.38
C LEU A 286 3.93 -4.35 -6.78
N GLN A 287 4.90 -4.70 -7.63
CA GLN A 287 6.03 -5.57 -7.27
C GLN A 287 6.85 -5.02 -6.10
N GLN A 288 7.18 -3.72 -6.11
CA GLN A 288 7.99 -3.10 -5.05
C GLN A 288 7.31 -3.22 -3.67
N ASN A 289 6.00 -2.96 -3.61
CA ASN A 289 5.21 -3.01 -2.38
C ASN A 289 4.98 -4.45 -1.93
N ILE A 290 4.73 -5.36 -2.86
CA ILE A 290 4.64 -6.80 -2.62
C ILE A 290 5.93 -7.34 -1.99
N LEU A 291 7.09 -6.98 -2.55
CA LEU A 291 8.39 -7.43 -2.04
C LEU A 291 8.64 -6.89 -0.65
N LEU A 292 8.32 -5.61 -0.39
CA LEU A 292 8.43 -5.02 0.94
C LEU A 292 7.46 -5.67 1.95
N TYR A 293 6.20 -5.89 1.55
CA TYR A 293 5.22 -6.60 2.37
C TYR A 293 5.73 -7.99 2.74
N THR A 294 6.21 -8.75 1.76
CA THR A 294 6.77 -10.09 1.94
C THR A 294 8.01 -10.08 2.84
N PHE A 295 8.87 -9.07 2.68
CA PHE A 295 10.05 -8.86 3.52
C PHE A 295 9.67 -8.70 4.99
N VAL A 296 8.70 -7.82 5.28
CA VAL A 296 8.21 -7.60 6.64
C VAL A 296 7.51 -8.84 7.19
N VAL A 297 6.71 -9.56 6.38
CA VAL A 297 6.10 -10.85 6.78
C VAL A 297 7.17 -11.85 7.21
N GLY A 298 8.21 -12.06 6.39
CA GLY A 298 9.31 -12.98 6.67
C GLY A 298 10.05 -12.63 7.97
N LEU A 299 10.30 -11.35 8.20
CA LEU A 299 10.91 -10.87 9.45
C LEU A 299 10.00 -11.00 10.68
N SER A 300 8.68 -10.83 10.49
CA SER A 300 7.70 -10.83 11.58
C SER A 300 7.35 -12.22 12.08
N LEU A 301 7.33 -13.20 11.19
CA LEU A 301 7.08 -14.61 11.53
C LEU A 301 8.31 -15.27 12.14
N LYS A 302 9.49 -14.68 11.94
CA LYS A 302 10.73 -15.12 12.56
C LYS A 302 10.72 -14.78 14.05
N ARG A 303 10.68 -15.80 14.90
CA ARG A 303 10.94 -15.64 16.34
C ARG A 303 12.41 -15.27 16.51
N PHE A 304 12.73 -13.98 16.55
CA PHE A 304 13.97 -13.56 17.20
C PHE A 304 13.82 -13.92 18.68
N LYS A 305 14.52 -14.98 19.11
CA LYS A 305 15.00 -15.02 20.50
C LYS A 305 16.05 -13.90 20.55
N LEU A 306 15.63 -12.71 20.98
CA LEU A 306 16.56 -11.70 21.48
C LEU A 306 17.04 -12.17 22.86
#